data_AF-A0A972XBM1-F1
#
_entry.id   AF-A0A972XBM1-F1
#
_cell.length_a   1.000
_cell.length_b   1.000
_cell.length_c   1.000
_cell.angle_alpha   90.00
_cell.angle_beta   90.00
_cell.angle_gamma   90.00
#
_symmetry.space_group_name_H-M   'P 1'
#
loop_
_entity.id
_entity.type
_entity.pdbx_description
1 polymer ?
#
loop_
_entity_poly.entity_id
_entity_poly.type
_entity_poly.pdbx_seq_one_letter_code
_entity_poly.pdbx_strand_id
1 'polypeptide(L)'
;MFYLSKAVHCQGYFKIKQLPHQGVIKNGFTLIELMVVVAIIAILAAIAVPQYQEYIARGRVAEGLSIAASAKLAVSEAYAANGPSSMAVGTKGVFKFAASKSVKAITIEDTGAILIEFTTVVAADGSNLLVFYPSNNPHVEKGIDLANPSLKEPWNGNWSCKGNGSTLAMNLLPSECR
;
A
#
# COMPACT_ATOMS: atom_id res chain seq x y z
N MET A 1 -7.99 -37.07 79.95
CA MET A 1 -9.32 -37.27 80.57
C MET A 1 -10.35 -37.01 79.46
N PHE A 2 -10.64 -38.03 78.62
CA PHE A 2 -11.86 -38.86 78.69
C PHE A 2 -13.13 -37.98 78.79
N TYR A 3 -13.98 -37.88 77.76
CA TYR A 3 -15.02 -38.84 77.35
C TYR A 3 -15.51 -38.49 75.91
N LEU A 4 -15.46 -39.35 74.88
CA LEU A 4 -16.46 -40.36 74.46
C LEU A 4 -17.93 -39.90 74.38
N SER A 5 -18.52 -39.84 73.18
CA SER A 5 -19.86 -40.45 72.89
C SER A 5 -20.27 -40.42 71.40
N LYS A 6 -20.33 -41.63 70.80
CA LYS A 6 -21.33 -42.17 69.84
C LYS A 6 -21.58 -41.43 68.51
N ALA A 7 -21.13 -41.96 67.37
CA ALA A 7 -21.78 -43.02 66.56
C ALA A 7 -23.06 -42.56 65.83
N VAL A 8 -22.93 -42.26 64.54
CA VAL A 8 -24.00 -42.50 63.56
C VAL A 8 -23.43 -43.28 62.39
N HIS A 9 -23.76 -44.56 62.43
CA HIS A 9 -23.80 -45.49 61.32
C HIS A 9 -24.68 -44.90 60.22
N CYS A 10 -24.13 -44.60 59.05
CA CYS A 10 -24.91 -44.50 57.83
C CYS A 10 -24.31 -45.48 56.84
N GLN A 11 -24.85 -46.70 56.85
CA GLN A 11 -24.58 -47.70 55.83
C GLN A 11 -25.17 -47.20 54.51
N GLY A 12 -24.28 -46.79 53.62
CA GLY A 12 -24.61 -46.49 52.24
C GLY A 12 -23.46 -46.96 51.36
N TYR A 13 -23.34 -48.27 51.16
CA TYR A 13 -22.51 -48.84 50.10
C TYR A 13 -23.14 -48.49 48.74
N PHE A 14 -23.01 -47.25 48.30
CA PHE A 14 -23.23 -46.89 46.91
C PHE A 14 -22.03 -47.39 46.13
N LYS A 15 -22.11 -48.63 45.66
CA LYS A 15 -21.14 -49.24 44.75
C LYS A 15 -21.19 -48.42 43.45
N ILE A 16 -20.35 -47.39 43.34
CA ILE A 16 -20.07 -46.75 42.05
C ILE A 16 -19.41 -47.84 41.23
N LYS A 17 -20.22 -48.53 40.42
CA LYS A 17 -19.73 -49.42 39.37
C LYS A 17 -18.91 -48.49 38.47
N GLN A 18 -17.58 -48.54 38.59
CA GLN A 18 -16.67 -47.92 37.66
C GLN A 18 -17.07 -48.42 36.27
N LEU A 19 -17.83 -47.59 35.55
CA LEU A 19 -18.03 -47.80 34.13
C LEU A 19 -16.63 -47.71 33.53
N PRO A 20 -16.21 -48.67 32.70
CA PRO A 20 -14.91 -48.58 32.06
C PRO A 20 -14.85 -47.23 31.37
N HIS A 21 -13.82 -46.44 31.70
CA HIS A 21 -13.46 -45.30 30.88
C HIS A 21 -13.19 -45.86 29.49
N GLN A 22 -14.20 -45.77 28.61
CA GLN A 22 -14.01 -45.82 27.17
C GLN A 22 -13.13 -44.61 26.88
N GLY A 23 -11.82 -44.81 26.96
CA GLY A 23 -10.84 -43.83 26.58
C GLY A 23 -11.15 -43.49 25.13
N VAL A 24 -11.70 -42.30 24.90
CA VAL A 24 -11.83 -41.76 23.55
C VAL A 24 -10.43 -41.84 22.96
N ILE A 25 -10.24 -42.71 21.97
CA ILE A 25 -8.98 -42.79 21.24
C ILE A 25 -8.79 -41.41 20.62
N LYS A 26 -7.88 -40.63 21.18
CA LYS A 26 -7.50 -39.33 20.63
C LYS A 26 -6.68 -39.64 19.39
N ASN A 27 -7.34 -39.70 18.24
CA ASN A 27 -6.69 -39.73 16.94
C ASN A 27 -5.96 -38.40 16.76
N GLY A 28 -4.70 -38.35 17.21
CA GLY A 28 -3.83 -37.20 17.02
C GLY A 28 -3.31 -37.15 15.58
N PHE A 29 -3.08 -35.95 15.06
CA PHE A 29 -2.36 -35.74 13.80
C PHE A 29 -0.99 -36.41 13.88
N THR A 30 -0.61 -37.13 12.83
CA THR A 30 0.72 -37.75 12.75
C THR A 30 1.77 -36.69 12.42
N LEU A 31 3.00 -36.89 12.91
CA LEU A 31 4.12 -36.00 12.56
C LEU A 31 4.38 -35.98 11.05
N ILE A 32 4.13 -37.09 10.36
CA ILE A 32 4.29 -37.18 8.91
C ILE A 32 3.23 -36.36 8.15
N GLU A 33 1.98 -36.36 8.60
CA GLU A 33 0.93 -35.48 8.01
C GLU A 33 1.31 -34.01 8.17
N LEU A 34 1.81 -33.63 9.34
CA LEU A 34 2.19 -32.24 9.59
C LEU A 34 3.39 -31.81 8.73
N MET A 35 4.39 -32.67 8.53
CA MET A 35 5.54 -32.36 7.68
C MET A 35 5.15 -32.15 6.22
N VAL A 36 4.23 -32.95 5.68
CA VAL A 36 3.73 -32.77 4.29
C VAL A 36 2.96 -31.46 4.16
N VAL A 37 2.12 -31.12 5.15
CA VAL A 37 1.36 -29.85 5.14
C VAL A 37 2.30 -28.65 5.14
N VAL A 38 3.32 -28.66 6.00
CA VAL A 38 4.31 -27.56 6.05
C VAL A 38 5.08 -27.45 4.74
N ALA A 39 5.43 -28.57 4.10
CA ALA A 39 6.10 -28.57 2.81
C ALA A 39 5.27 -27.89 1.70
N ILE A 40 3.96 -28.16 1.65
CA ILE A 40 3.07 -27.53 0.67
C ILE A 40 2.90 -26.03 0.95
N ILE A 41 2.72 -25.64 2.22
CA ILE A 41 2.59 -24.24 2.62
C ILE A 41 3.86 -23.46 2.26
N ALA A 42 5.05 -24.04 2.43
CA ALA A 42 6.30 -23.40 2.08
C ALA A 42 6.38 -23.03 0.59
N ILE A 43 5.93 -23.93 -0.31
CA ILE A 43 5.91 -23.68 -1.75
C ILE A 43 4.90 -22.58 -2.09
N LEU A 44 3.69 -22.64 -1.53
CA LEU A 44 2.66 -21.62 -1.78
C LEU A 44 3.08 -20.24 -1.26
N ALA A 45 3.68 -20.18 -0.08
CA ALA A 45 4.15 -18.93 0.52
C ALA A 45 5.25 -18.26 -0.31
N ALA A 46 6.15 -19.04 -0.92
CA ALA A 46 7.22 -18.49 -1.76
C ALA A 46 6.69 -17.69 -2.97
N ILE A 47 5.53 -18.08 -3.52
CA ILE A 47 4.89 -17.37 -4.64
C ILE A 47 3.94 -16.28 -4.13
N ALA A 48 3.16 -16.59 -3.10
CA ALA A 48 2.11 -15.70 -2.58
C ALA A 48 2.67 -14.44 -1.92
N VAL A 49 3.76 -14.54 -1.17
CA VAL A 49 4.34 -13.39 -0.45
C VAL A 49 4.78 -12.27 -1.40
N PRO A 50 5.63 -12.49 -2.42
CA PRO A 50 6.06 -11.40 -3.31
C PRO A 50 4.88 -10.77 -4.06
N GLN A 51 3.91 -11.58 -4.50
CA GLN A 51 2.71 -11.09 -5.18
C GLN A 51 1.82 -10.25 -4.27
N TYR A 52 1.65 -10.66 -3.01
CA TYR A 52 0.86 -9.91 -2.04
C TYR A 52 1.51 -8.57 -1.68
N GLN A 53 2.84 -8.54 -1.52
CA GLN A 53 3.56 -7.27 -1.29
C GLN A 53 3.36 -6.30 -2.45
N GLU A 54 3.43 -6.78 -3.69
CA GLU A 54 3.19 -5.96 -4.88
C GLU A 54 1.76 -5.42 -4.94
N TYR A 55 0.75 -6.24 -4.59
CA TYR A 55 -0.64 -5.79 -4.49
C TYR A 55 -0.82 -4.64 -3.49
N ILE A 56 -0.21 -4.76 -2.31
CA ILE A 56 -0.25 -3.69 -1.29
C ILE A 56 0.48 -2.45 -1.80
N ALA A 57 1.64 -2.60 -2.44
CA ALA A 57 2.40 -1.49 -3.02
C ALA A 57 1.59 -0.72 -4.08
N ARG A 58 0.85 -1.40 -4.96
CA ARG A 58 -0.08 -0.73 -5.91
C ARG A 58 -1.16 0.09 -5.20
N GLY A 59 -1.69 -0.41 -4.09
CA GLY A 59 -2.63 0.35 -3.25
C GLY A 59 -1.99 1.62 -2.67
N ARG A 60 -0.72 1.55 -2.27
CA ARG A 60 0.06 2.72 -1.82
C ARG A 60 0.36 3.70 -2.95
N VAL A 61 0.58 3.21 -4.17
CA VAL A 61 0.70 4.05 -5.36
C VAL A 61 -0.60 4.81 -5.59
N ALA A 62 -1.76 4.13 -5.53
CA ALA A 62 -3.07 4.77 -5.67
C ALA A 62 -3.34 5.87 -4.62
N GLU A 63 -2.86 5.69 -3.37
CA GLU A 63 -2.87 6.74 -2.34
C GLU A 63 -2.10 7.97 -2.83
N GLY A 64 -0.89 7.79 -3.37
CA GLY A 64 -0.09 8.88 -3.94
C GLY A 64 -0.76 9.57 -5.13
N LEU A 65 -1.42 8.82 -6.03
CA LEU A 65 -2.20 9.39 -7.12
C LEU A 65 -3.37 10.25 -6.62
N SER A 66 -4.06 9.81 -5.57
CA SER A 66 -5.15 10.55 -4.95
C SER A 66 -4.67 11.89 -4.39
N ILE A 67 -3.53 11.90 -3.70
CA ILE A 67 -2.95 13.15 -3.18
C ILE A 67 -2.46 14.03 -4.34
N ALA A 68 -1.84 13.44 -5.36
CA ALA A 68 -1.37 14.16 -6.54
C ALA A 68 -2.51 14.82 -7.35
N ALA A 69 -3.75 14.36 -7.24
CA ALA A 69 -4.89 15.05 -7.86
C ALA A 69 -5.06 16.49 -7.33
N SER A 70 -4.80 16.72 -6.04
CA SER A 70 -4.82 18.07 -5.46
C SER A 70 -3.65 18.95 -5.95
N ALA A 71 -2.48 18.35 -6.18
CA ALA A 71 -1.34 19.03 -6.80
C ALA A 71 -1.66 19.42 -8.26
N LYS A 72 -2.25 18.50 -9.03
CA LYS A 72 -2.71 18.77 -10.41
C LYS A 72 -3.70 19.92 -10.44
N LEU A 73 -4.67 19.95 -9.52
CA LEU A 73 -5.62 21.05 -9.41
C LEU A 73 -4.92 22.37 -9.11
N ALA A 74 -3.99 22.39 -8.14
CA ALA A 74 -3.24 23.60 -7.82
C ALA A 74 -2.44 24.15 -9.00
N VAL A 75 -1.81 23.27 -9.80
CA VAL A 75 -1.13 23.68 -11.05
C VAL A 75 -2.12 24.23 -12.07
N SER A 76 -3.26 23.57 -12.27
CA SER A 76 -4.33 24.05 -13.16
C SER A 76 -4.83 25.44 -12.77
N GLU A 77 -5.07 25.67 -11.49
CA GLU A 77 -5.51 26.98 -10.98
C GLU A 77 -4.42 28.05 -11.13
N ALA A 78 -3.17 27.72 -10.80
CA ALA A 78 -2.05 28.65 -10.93
C ALA A 78 -1.82 29.08 -12.38
N TYR A 79 -1.89 28.14 -13.32
CA TYR A 79 -1.79 28.42 -14.74
C TYR A 79 -3.00 29.19 -15.28
N ALA A 80 -4.22 28.85 -14.84
CA ALA A 80 -5.42 29.59 -15.25
C ALA A 80 -5.40 31.05 -14.74
N ALA A 81 -4.85 31.30 -13.56
CA ALA A 81 -4.78 32.63 -12.97
C ALA A 81 -3.68 33.50 -13.59
N ASN A 82 -2.50 32.93 -13.85
CA ASN A 82 -1.30 33.71 -14.19
C ASN A 82 -0.77 33.46 -15.60
N GLY A 83 -1.30 32.47 -16.32
CA GLY A 83 -0.72 31.98 -17.57
C GLY A 83 0.67 31.38 -17.36
N PRO A 84 1.51 31.35 -18.41
CA PRO A 84 2.84 30.78 -18.32
C PRO A 84 3.71 31.46 -17.26
N SER A 85 4.09 30.71 -16.24
CA SER A 85 4.86 31.18 -15.09
C SER A 85 5.44 29.98 -14.32
N SER A 86 6.36 30.21 -13.38
CA SER A 86 6.87 29.13 -12.52
C SER A 86 5.72 28.53 -11.71
N MET A 87 5.36 27.28 -12.01
CA MET A 87 4.31 26.57 -11.30
C MET A 87 4.71 26.27 -9.87
N ALA A 88 5.99 25.95 -9.61
CA ALA A 88 6.51 25.78 -8.25
C ALA A 88 6.26 27.00 -7.35
N VAL A 89 6.48 28.21 -7.88
CA VAL A 89 6.20 29.46 -7.15
C VAL A 89 4.70 29.71 -7.05
N GLY A 90 3.96 29.56 -8.14
CA GLY A 90 2.51 29.77 -8.20
C GLY A 90 1.72 28.87 -7.24
N THR A 91 2.21 27.65 -6.97
CA THR A 91 1.50 26.68 -6.10
C THR A 91 1.96 26.68 -4.65
N LYS A 92 3.04 27.40 -4.29
CA LYS A 92 3.70 27.32 -2.97
C LYS A 92 2.79 27.61 -1.77
N GLY A 93 1.78 28.45 -1.95
CA GLY A 93 0.79 28.80 -0.91
C GLY A 93 -0.47 27.93 -0.92
N VAL A 94 -0.72 27.23 -2.02
CA VAL A 94 -1.98 26.53 -2.31
C VAL A 94 -1.82 25.03 -2.02
N PHE A 95 -0.79 24.42 -2.58
CA PHE A 95 -0.51 23.01 -2.38
C PHE A 95 0.46 22.83 -1.21
N LYS A 96 0.00 22.13 -0.17
CA LYS A 96 0.83 21.70 0.95
C LYS A 96 0.72 20.20 1.09
N PHE A 97 1.86 19.53 0.99
CA PHE A 97 1.94 18.09 1.18
C PHE A 97 2.38 17.76 2.61
N ALA A 98 1.72 16.76 3.21
CA ALA A 98 2.15 16.14 4.44
C ALA A 98 2.56 14.69 4.15
N ALA A 99 3.79 14.32 4.53
CA ALA A 99 4.32 12.99 4.30
C ALA A 99 3.44 11.92 4.93
N SER A 100 3.24 10.82 4.18
CA SER A 100 2.52 9.64 4.64
C SER A 100 3.48 8.46 4.75
N LYS A 101 2.98 7.31 5.22
CA LYS A 101 3.77 6.07 5.22
C LYS A 101 4.15 5.64 3.80
N SER A 102 3.36 6.03 2.81
CA SER A 102 3.47 5.60 1.41
C SER A 102 4.20 6.62 0.55
N VAL A 103 3.99 7.91 0.82
CA VAL A 103 4.50 9.01 0.01
C VAL A 103 5.46 9.84 0.83
N LYS A 104 6.71 9.90 0.38
CA LYS A 104 7.80 10.64 1.00
C LYS A 104 7.70 12.13 0.69
N ALA A 105 7.46 12.47 -0.57
CA ALA A 105 7.33 13.85 -1.03
C ALA A 105 6.46 13.94 -2.27
N ILE A 106 5.77 15.07 -2.42
CA ILE A 106 5.19 15.51 -3.69
C ILE A 106 5.73 16.90 -3.97
N THR A 107 6.44 17.06 -5.08
CA THR A 107 7.05 18.34 -5.48
C THR A 107 6.54 18.76 -6.85
N ILE A 108 6.20 20.04 -6.97
CA ILE A 108 5.80 20.68 -8.22
C ILE A 108 7.03 21.45 -8.71
N GLU A 109 7.51 21.14 -9.90
CA GLU A 109 8.61 21.84 -10.56
C GLU A 109 8.15 23.14 -11.22
N ASP A 110 9.10 24.01 -11.59
CA ASP A 110 8.80 25.25 -12.30
C ASP A 110 8.01 24.99 -13.59
N THR A 111 8.33 23.90 -14.27
CA THR A 111 7.69 23.44 -15.51
C THR A 111 6.22 23.03 -15.33
N GLY A 112 5.78 22.83 -14.09
CA GLY A 112 4.48 22.22 -13.77
C GLY A 112 4.51 20.69 -13.68
N ALA A 113 5.67 20.06 -13.88
CA ALA A 113 5.84 18.63 -13.60
C ALA A 113 5.63 18.33 -12.10
N ILE A 114 4.94 17.24 -11.82
CA ILE A 114 4.63 16.77 -10.47
C ILE A 114 5.41 15.49 -10.24
N LEU A 115 6.33 15.53 -9.28
CA LEU A 115 7.15 14.40 -8.87
C LEU A 115 6.56 13.84 -7.58
N ILE A 116 6.21 12.55 -7.62
CA ILE A 116 5.73 11.78 -6.48
C ILE A 116 6.84 10.83 -6.08
N GLU A 117 7.48 11.11 -4.96
CA GLU A 117 8.48 10.22 -4.37
C GLU A 117 7.80 9.32 -3.35
N PHE A 118 7.77 8.01 -3.63
CA PHE A 118 7.27 7.01 -2.70
C PHE A 118 8.35 6.63 -1.67
N THR A 119 7.92 6.13 -0.52
CA THR A 119 8.82 5.60 0.50
C THR A 119 9.33 4.19 0.12
N THR A 120 10.34 3.71 0.85
CA THR A 120 10.91 2.37 0.67
C THR A 120 9.96 1.21 0.96
N VAL A 121 8.79 1.48 1.57
CA VAL A 121 7.75 0.46 1.74
C VAL A 121 6.95 0.19 0.45
N VAL A 122 7.06 1.06 -0.55
CA VAL A 122 6.42 0.90 -1.86
C VAL A 122 7.40 0.33 -2.88
N ALA A 123 8.57 0.94 -2.99
CA ALA A 123 9.62 0.52 -3.91
C ALA A 123 11.00 0.94 -3.39
N ALA A 124 12.06 0.26 -3.80
CA ALA A 124 13.42 0.59 -3.38
C ALA A 124 13.84 2.00 -3.84
N ASP A 125 14.74 2.64 -3.09
CA ASP A 125 15.29 3.93 -3.45
C ASP A 125 15.89 3.89 -4.88
N GLY A 126 15.59 4.93 -5.67
CA GLY A 126 15.95 4.98 -7.08
C GLY A 126 14.93 4.32 -8.03
N SER A 127 13.97 3.57 -7.49
CA SER A 127 12.85 2.96 -8.23
C SER A 127 11.47 3.37 -7.68
N ASN A 128 11.42 4.53 -7.03
CA ASN A 128 10.30 5.01 -6.22
C ASN A 128 9.74 6.36 -6.70
N LEU A 129 10.11 6.82 -7.89
CA LEU A 129 9.68 8.13 -8.42
C LEU A 129 8.65 7.96 -9.56
N LEU A 130 7.47 8.56 -9.40
CA LEU A 130 6.49 8.71 -10.46
C LEU A 130 6.37 10.19 -10.84
N VAL A 131 6.48 10.48 -12.13
CA VAL A 131 6.42 11.85 -12.65
C VAL A 131 5.20 12.02 -13.55
N PHE A 132 4.39 13.02 -13.24
CA PHE A 132 3.39 13.55 -14.15
C PHE A 132 3.91 14.85 -14.76
N TYR A 133 3.65 15.05 -16.04
CA TYR A 133 3.94 16.29 -16.73
C TYR A 133 2.69 16.80 -17.43
N PRO A 134 2.49 18.12 -17.47
CA PRO A 134 1.40 18.71 -18.22
C PRO A 134 1.61 18.41 -19.70
N SER A 135 0.56 18.01 -20.41
CA SER A 135 0.64 17.66 -21.82
C SER A 135 -0.71 17.85 -22.49
N ASN A 136 -0.76 18.36 -23.72
CA ASN A 136 -2.00 18.44 -24.49
C ASN A 136 -2.44 17.07 -25.03
N ASN A 137 -1.52 16.10 -25.11
CA ASN A 137 -1.79 14.72 -25.50
C ASN A 137 -1.36 13.75 -24.38
N PRO A 138 -2.30 13.09 -23.69
CA PRO A 138 -1.99 12.24 -22.55
C PRO A 138 -1.13 11.02 -22.90
N HIS A 139 -1.02 10.67 -24.18
CA HIS A 139 -0.34 9.46 -24.66
C HIS A 139 1.10 9.68 -25.15
N VAL A 140 1.63 10.91 -25.07
CA VAL A 140 2.95 11.25 -25.60
C VAL A 140 3.92 11.54 -24.46
N GLU A 141 5.17 11.13 -24.63
CA GLU A 141 6.22 11.27 -23.61
C GLU A 141 6.72 12.71 -23.38
N LYS A 142 6.28 13.63 -24.24
CA LYS A 142 6.76 14.99 -24.26
C LYS A 142 5.86 15.88 -23.41
N GLY A 143 6.34 16.20 -22.21
CA GLY A 143 5.76 17.24 -21.37
C GLY A 143 5.83 18.63 -22.02
N ILE A 144 4.84 19.45 -21.68
CA ILE A 144 4.80 20.88 -21.92
C ILE A 144 5.48 21.56 -20.72
N ASP A 145 6.24 22.62 -20.97
CA ASP A 145 6.79 23.47 -19.91
C ASP A 145 5.85 24.65 -19.68
N LEU A 146 5.10 24.63 -18.57
CA LEU A 146 4.15 25.68 -18.22
C LEU A 146 4.84 26.99 -17.79
N ALA A 147 6.15 27.00 -17.51
CA ALA A 147 6.88 28.22 -17.25
C ALA A 147 7.31 28.94 -18.54
N ASN A 148 7.18 28.29 -19.70
CA ASN A 148 7.62 28.87 -20.96
C ASN A 148 6.61 29.91 -21.49
N PRO A 149 6.96 31.20 -21.60
CA PRO A 149 6.05 32.22 -22.13
C PRO A 149 5.80 32.09 -23.64
N SER A 150 6.62 31.30 -24.35
CA SER A 150 6.55 31.10 -25.81
C SER A 150 5.86 29.79 -26.20
N LEU A 151 4.94 29.29 -25.38
CA LEU A 151 4.14 28.11 -25.72
C LEU A 151 3.35 28.34 -27.01
N LYS A 152 3.57 27.47 -28.01
CA LYS A 152 2.89 27.55 -29.31
C LYS A 152 1.39 27.30 -29.20
N GLU A 153 1.00 26.42 -28.28
CA GLU A 153 -0.38 26.12 -27.97
C GLU A 153 -0.56 26.23 -26.45
N PRO A 154 -1.66 26.84 -25.97
CA PRO A 154 -1.94 26.86 -24.55
C PRO A 154 -2.16 25.44 -24.04
N TRP A 155 -1.80 25.21 -22.78
CA TRP A 155 -2.09 23.94 -22.13
C TRP A 155 -3.60 23.77 -21.93
N ASN A 156 -4.12 22.58 -22.25
CA ASN A 156 -5.55 22.25 -22.21
C ASN A 156 -5.99 21.55 -20.90
N GLY A 157 -5.12 21.49 -19.89
CA GLY A 157 -5.42 20.83 -18.61
C GLY A 157 -5.13 19.33 -18.58
N ASN A 158 -4.70 18.72 -19.69
CA ASN A 158 -4.38 17.30 -19.73
C ASN A 158 -3.00 16.99 -19.11
N TRP A 159 -2.83 15.76 -18.66
CA TRP A 159 -1.61 15.28 -18.01
C TRP A 159 -1.13 14.00 -18.68
N SER A 160 0.18 13.79 -18.67
CA SER A 160 0.77 12.53 -19.07
C SER A 160 1.85 12.11 -18.08
N CYS A 161 2.16 10.81 -18.08
CA CYS A 161 3.16 10.18 -17.22
C CYS A 161 3.97 9.11 -17.96
N LYS A 162 3.74 8.93 -19.27
CA LYS A 162 4.47 8.03 -20.16
C LYS A 162 5.85 8.55 -20.53
N GLY A 163 6.82 8.68 -19.61
CA GLY A 163 8.09 9.31 -19.96
C GLY A 163 9.26 8.88 -19.10
N ASN A 164 10.48 9.12 -19.59
CA ASN A 164 11.73 8.66 -18.98
C ASN A 164 12.07 9.31 -17.63
N GLY A 165 11.24 10.22 -17.12
CA GLY A 165 11.42 10.83 -15.80
C GLY A 165 10.96 9.94 -14.63
N SER A 166 10.04 9.01 -14.88
CA SER A 166 9.56 8.08 -13.85
C SER A 166 10.52 6.91 -13.69
N THR A 167 11.00 6.67 -12.47
CA THR A 167 11.82 5.49 -12.15
C THR A 167 11.03 4.40 -11.43
N LEU A 168 9.76 4.66 -11.12
CA LEU A 168 8.87 3.69 -10.47
C LEU A 168 8.86 2.35 -11.22
N ALA A 169 9.01 1.25 -10.49
CA ALA A 169 9.03 -0.08 -11.08
C ALA A 169 7.84 -0.32 -12.03
N MET A 170 8.08 -0.92 -13.21
CA MET A 170 7.08 -1.05 -14.29
C MET A 170 5.81 -1.80 -13.86
N ASN A 171 5.93 -2.73 -12.92
CA ASN A 171 4.81 -3.45 -12.35
C ASN A 171 3.91 -2.53 -11.49
N LEU A 172 4.47 -1.51 -10.85
CA LEU A 172 3.78 -0.55 -9.99
C LEU A 172 3.25 0.69 -10.74
N LEU A 173 3.70 0.93 -11.98
CA LEU A 173 3.17 2.02 -12.81
C LEU A 173 1.66 1.85 -13.05
N PRO A 174 0.87 2.94 -12.96
CA PRO A 174 -0.51 2.97 -13.41
C PRO A 174 -0.64 2.56 -14.89
N SER A 175 -1.79 2.03 -15.27
CA SER A 175 -2.06 1.59 -16.65
C SER A 175 -1.85 2.69 -17.68
N GLU A 176 -2.19 3.94 -17.36
CA GLU A 176 -1.97 5.07 -18.27
C GLU A 176 -0.49 5.44 -18.44
N CYS A 177 0.38 5.05 -17.50
CA CYS A 177 1.80 5.39 -17.49
C CYS A 177 2.70 4.27 -18.03
N ARG A 178 2.11 3.14 -18.45
CA ARG A 178 2.82 1.99 -19.02
C ARG A 178 2.89 2.05 -20.54
#